data_AF-B1VXK4-F1
#
_entry.id   AF-B1VXK4-F1
#
_cell.length_a   1.000
_cell.length_b   1.000
_cell.length_c   1.000
_cell.angle_alpha   90.00
_cell.angle_beta   90.00
_cell.angle_gamma   90.00
#
_symmetry.space_group_name_H-M   'P 1'
#
loop_
_entity.id
_entity.type
_entity.pdbx_description
1 polymer ?
#
loop_
_entity_poly.entity_id
_entity_poly.type
_entity_poly.pdbx_seq_one_letter_code
_entity_poly.pdbx_strand_id
1 'polypeptide(L)'
;MPETGICFVPDVGGTCLLALAPGEPGAHLALTGAAVGAADALLCGLADHFVPSERLDRLVEDRARTSGHEALAAHVGQAPPGN
;
A
#
# COMPACT_ATOMS: atom_id res chain seq x y z
N MET A 1 4.08 5.84 8.74
CA MET A 1 4.45 7.25 8.52
C MET A 1 5.44 7.65 9.60
N PRO A 2 6.75 7.58 9.32
CA PRO A 2 7.80 7.82 10.32
C PRO A 2 7.85 9.27 10.86
N GLU A 3 7.14 10.20 10.22
CA GLU A 3 7.10 11.63 10.52
C GLU A 3 6.67 11.91 11.97
N THR A 4 5.75 11.12 12.51
CA THR A 4 5.29 11.28 13.89
C THR A 4 6.38 10.96 14.91
N GLY A 5 7.33 10.10 14.55
CA GLY A 5 8.51 9.80 15.36
C GLY A 5 9.50 10.97 15.46
N ILE A 6 9.43 11.95 14.56
CA ILE A 6 10.24 13.18 14.58
C ILE A 6 9.41 14.42 14.94
N CYS A 7 8.26 14.23 15.59
CA CYS A 7 7.32 15.30 15.96
C CYS A 7 6.79 16.08 14.75
N PHE A 8 6.58 15.39 13.62
CA PHE A 8 6.01 15.96 12.41
C PHE A 8 4.73 15.22 12.01
N VAL A 9 3.89 15.87 11.21
CA VAL A 9 2.61 15.31 10.73
C VAL A 9 2.85 14.47 9.46
N PRO A 10 2.06 13.41 9.19
CA PRO A 10 2.14 12.70 7.91
C PRO A 10 2.03 13.66 6.72
N ASP A 11 3.08 13.72 5.91
CA ASP A 11 3.28 14.69 4.85
C ASP A 11 2.68 14.24 3.51
N VAL A 12 2.86 15.02 2.44
CA VAL A 12 2.45 14.72 1.05
C VAL A 12 1.00 14.20 0.93
N GLY A 13 0.10 14.71 1.78
CA GLY A 13 -1.30 14.29 1.80
C GLY A 13 -1.57 12.94 2.49
N GLY A 14 -0.57 12.32 3.12
CA GLY A 14 -0.70 11.09 3.89
C GLY A 14 -1.76 11.19 4.99
N THR A 15 -1.91 12.36 5.61
CA THR A 15 -3.01 12.60 6.58
C THR A 15 -4.39 12.42 5.94
N CYS A 16 -4.58 12.84 4.68
CA CYS A 16 -5.84 12.64 3.95
C CYS A 16 -6.06 11.16 3.60
N LEU A 17 -5.03 10.49 3.08
CA LEU A 17 -5.12 9.07 2.72
C LEU A 17 -5.42 8.19 3.95
N LEU A 18 -4.78 8.46 5.08
CA LEU A 18 -5.02 7.76 6.34
C LEU A 18 -6.43 8.04 6.89
N ALA A 19 -6.97 9.24 6.71
CA ALA A 19 -8.35 9.56 7.10
C ALA A 19 -9.41 8.82 6.27
N LEU A 20 -9.05 8.31 5.08
CA LEU A 20 -9.94 7.52 4.22
C LEU A 20 -9.90 6.02 4.53
N ALA A 21 -8.99 5.57 5.39
CA ALA A 21 -8.92 4.17 5.77
C ALA A 21 -10.22 3.72 6.48
N PRO A 22 -10.73 2.51 6.22
CA PRO A 22 -11.97 2.04 6.80
C PRO A 22 -11.83 1.84 8.31
N GLY A 23 -12.65 2.53 9.10
CA GLY A 23 -12.60 2.49 10.57
C GLY A 23 -11.47 3.37 11.11
N GLU A 24 -10.72 2.85 12.08
CA GLU A 24 -9.65 3.59 12.78
C GLU A 24 -8.18 3.20 12.47
N PRO A 25 -7.86 2.25 11.55
CA PRO A 25 -6.45 1.86 11.37
C PRO A 25 -5.61 3.01 10.81
N GLY A 26 -6.17 3.87 9.96
CA GLY A 26 -5.46 5.04 9.46
C GLY A 26 -5.12 6.07 10.55
N ALA A 27 -6.06 6.34 11.47
CA ALA A 27 -5.81 7.20 12.62
C ALA A 27 -4.74 6.59 13.54
N HIS A 28 -4.78 5.27 13.76
CA HIS A 28 -3.74 4.57 14.49
C HIS A 28 -2.35 4.77 13.85
N LEU A 29 -2.22 4.53 12.54
CA LEU A 29 -0.95 4.72 11.81
C LEU A 29 -0.47 6.17 11.81
N ALA A 30 -1.40 7.13 11.73
CA ALA A 30 -1.10 8.55 11.79
C ALA A 30 -0.59 9.00 13.16
N LEU A 31 -0.91 8.30 14.25
CA LEU A 31 -0.49 8.66 15.61
C LEU A 31 0.75 7.86 16.06
N THR A 32 0.81 6.57 15.73
CA THR A 32 1.88 5.68 16.19
C THR A 32 3.08 5.66 15.26
N GLY A 33 2.89 6.03 13.99
CA GLY A 33 3.93 5.89 12.97
C GLY A 33 4.30 4.44 12.65
N ALA A 34 3.49 3.46 13.08
CA ALA A 34 3.77 2.04 12.90
C ALA A 34 4.01 1.67 11.42
N ALA A 35 4.94 0.73 11.21
CA ALA A 35 5.18 0.15 9.90
C ALA A 35 4.12 -0.90 9.57
N VAL A 36 3.71 -0.95 8.32
CA VAL A 36 2.64 -1.83 7.83
C VAL A 36 3.15 -2.77 6.76
N GLY A 37 2.64 -4.00 6.77
CA GLY A 37 2.89 -4.99 5.72
C GLY A 37 1.93 -4.86 4.53
N ALA A 38 2.06 -5.78 3.57
CA ALA A 38 1.22 -5.79 2.37
C ALA A 38 -0.28 -5.96 2.69
N ALA A 39 -0.65 -6.88 3.59
CA ALA A 39 -2.04 -7.06 3.97
C ALA A 39 -2.62 -5.85 4.70
N ASP A 40 -1.82 -5.19 5.55
CA ASP A 40 -2.24 -3.99 6.28
C ASP A 40 -2.45 -2.81 5.32
N ALA A 41 -1.59 -2.66 4.30
CA ALA A 41 -1.74 -1.66 3.26
C ALA A 41 -3.03 -1.86 2.46
N LEU A 42 -3.38 -3.10 2.11
CA LEU A 42 -4.66 -3.44 1.48
C LEU A 42 -5.85 -3.15 2.42
N LEU A 43 -5.74 -3.54 3.70
CA LEU A 43 -6.78 -3.31 4.71
C LEU A 43 -7.06 -1.82 4.91
N CYS A 44 -6.01 -0.99 4.93
CA CYS A 44 -6.11 0.45 5.11
C CYS A 44 -6.51 1.18 3.81
N GLY A 45 -6.66 0.49 2.67
CA GLY A 45 -6.93 1.13 1.38
C GLY A 45 -5.75 1.97 0.87
N LEU A 46 -4.54 1.73 1.36
CA LEU A 46 -3.31 2.37 0.90
C LEU A 46 -2.75 1.72 -0.38
N ALA A 47 -3.19 0.50 -0.66
CA ALA A 47 -2.91 -0.22 -1.89
C ALA A 47 -4.17 -0.92 -2.40
N ASP A 48 -4.30 -1.04 -3.71
CA ASP A 48 -5.42 -1.74 -4.34
C ASP A 48 -5.12 -3.23 -4.58
N HIS A 49 -3.85 -3.56 -4.86
CA HIS A 49 -3.43 -4.89 -5.28
C HIS A 49 -2.07 -5.26 -4.68
N PHE A 50 -1.85 -6.55 -4.46
CA PHE A 50 -0.55 -7.09 -4.08
C PHE A 50 0.08 -7.86 -5.24
N VAL A 51 1.35 -7.59 -5.50
CA VAL A 51 2.17 -8.33 -6.48
C VAL A 51 3.45 -8.80 -5.77
N PRO A 52 3.74 -10.11 -5.76
CA PRO A 52 5.01 -10.63 -5.25
C PRO A 52 6.20 -9.99 -5.96
N SER A 53 7.24 -9.62 -5.20
CA SER A 53 8.40 -8.88 -5.72
C SER A 53 9.10 -9.61 -6.88
N GLU A 54 9.10 -10.94 -6.88
CA GLU A 54 9.72 -11.77 -7.93
C GLU A 54 9.01 -11.64 -9.29
N ARG A 55 7.80 -11.08 -9.32
CA ARG A 55 7.00 -10.86 -10.53
C ARG A 55 7.08 -9.44 -11.08
N LEU A 56 7.71 -8.51 -10.37
CA LEU A 56 7.72 -7.09 -10.75
C LEU A 56 8.38 -6.85 -12.11
N ASP A 57 9.50 -7.52 -12.39
CA ASP A 57 10.18 -7.38 -13.70
C ASP A 57 9.25 -7.82 -14.85
N ARG A 58 8.54 -8.93 -14.66
CA ARG A 58 7.57 -9.45 -15.64
C ARG A 58 6.37 -8.53 -15.80
N LEU A 59 5.86 -7.96 -14.71
CA LEU A 59 4.79 -6.98 -14.75
C LEU A 59 5.17 -5.74 -15.57
N VAL A 60 6.38 -5.22 -15.39
CA VAL A 60 6.88 -4.06 -16.14
C VAL A 60 6.99 -4.39 -17.63
N GLU A 61 7.51 -5.57 -17.98
CA GLU A 61 7.59 -6.04 -19.36
C GLU A 61 6.21 -6.18 -20.02
N ASP A 62 5.25 -6.80 -19.33
CA ASP A 62 3.90 -7.00 -19.86
C ASP A 62 3.14 -5.67 -20.00
N ARG A 63 3.31 -4.75 -19.05
CA ARG A 63 2.72 -3.42 -19.11
C ARG A 63 3.20 -2.58 -20.30
N ALA A 64 4.38 -2.88 -20.85
CA ALA A 64 4.85 -2.23 -22.07
C ALA A 64 4.14 -2.75 -23.34
N ARG A 65 3.49 -3.91 -23.28
CA ARG A 65 2.86 -4.59 -24.41
C ARG A 65 1.33 -4.54 -24.39
N THR A 66 0.74 -4.44 -23.21
CA THR A 66 -0.72 -4.40 -23.03
C THR A 66 -1.16 -3.28 -22.09
N SER A 67 -2.48 -3.14 -21.96
CA SER A 67 -3.12 -2.19 -21.05
C SER A 67 -2.77 -2.50 -19.58
N GLY A 68 -2.73 -1.45 -18.74
CA GLY A 68 -2.23 -1.58 -17.36
C GLY A 68 -3.01 -2.55 -16.49
N HIS A 69 -4.34 -2.54 -16.59
CA HIS A 69 -5.19 -3.46 -15.85
C HIS A 69 -5.04 -4.92 -16.32
N GLU A 70 -4.77 -5.16 -17.60
CA GLU A 70 -4.63 -6.50 -18.17
C GLU A 70 -3.27 -7.10 -17.82
N ALA A 71 -2.21 -6.29 -17.91
CA ALA A 71 -0.89 -6.67 -17.39
C ALA A 71 -0.97 -6.98 -15.89
N LEU A 72 -1.61 -6.12 -15.10
CA LEU A 72 -1.72 -6.30 -13.65
C LEU A 72 -2.45 -7.60 -13.29
N ALA A 73 -3.58 -7.89 -13.93
CA ALA A 73 -4.42 -9.06 -13.62
C ALA A 73 -3.65 -10.39 -13.66
N ALA A 74 -2.62 -10.52 -14.51
CA ALA A 74 -1.79 -11.71 -14.61
C ALA A 74 -0.80 -11.90 -13.43
N HIS A 75 -0.50 -10.83 -12.69
CA HIS A 75 0.58 -10.82 -11.70
C HIS A 75 0.11 -10.69 -10.24
N VAL A 76 -1.15 -10.29 -10.02
CA VAL A 76 -1.76 -10.17 -8.68
C VAL A 76 -1.65 -11.49 -7.92
N GLY A 77 -1.24 -11.40 -6.67
CA GLY A 77 -1.16 -12.52 -5.73
C GLY A 77 -1.93 -12.25 -4.45
N GLN A 78 -1.89 -13.23 -3.54
CA GLN A 78 -2.42 -13.06 -2.20
C GLN A 78 -1.33 -12.47 -1.29
N ALA A 79 -1.68 -11.41 -0.57
CA ALA A 79 -0.77 -10.79 0.38
C ALA A 79 -0.45 -11.77 1.53
N PRO A 80 0.81 -11.79 2.02
CA PRO A 80 1.12 -12.47 3.28
C PRO A 80 0.32 -11.83 4.43
N PRO A 81 0.08 -12.57 5.54
CA PRO A 81 -0.61 -12.01 6.69
C PRO A 81 0.07 -10.73 7.20
N GLY A 82 -0.74 -9.85 7.80
CA GLY A 82 -0.29 -8.59 8.39
C GLY A 82 0.75 -8.79 9.49
N ASN A 83 1.45 -7.70 9.81
CA ASN A 83 2.48 -7.68 10.85
C ASN A 83 1.92 -7.88 12.27
#